data_AF-A0A8J7Z198-F1
#
_entry.id   AF-A0A8J7Z198-F1
#
_cell.length_a   1.000
_cell.length_b   1.000
_cell.length_c   1.000
_cell.angle_alpha   90.00
_cell.angle_beta   90.00
_cell.angle_gamma   90.00
#
_symmetry.space_group_name_H-M   'P 1'
#
loop_
_entity.id
_entity.type
_entity.pdbx_description
1 polymer ?
#
loop_
_entity_poly.entity_id
_entity_poly.type
_entity_poly.pdbx_seq_one_letter_code
_entity_poly.pdbx_strand_id
1 'polypeptide(L)'
;MMSKDLLLLLHPVFAVVVVFPLLGIVVHRAFQVRQRRLQTADTGKSKISPVVGHEHVELGRWLTGAVVGAVLLALGFDLTSHWVETQAWNQTPFQVSFVVAMFIAAIASFALLYRAKKRLWRAVFATLSGMALVILGCQDGIYRKTAQWYISHYYYGMAAALLLIFSLSVLKDIYSDRTNRWRTIHIVLNTFALLLFIGQGFTGTLSLLEVPLSWQEPYVQKLYQLQCDKNPCVVQPSAPVR
;
A
#
# COMPACT_ATOMS: atom_id res chain seq x y z
N MET A 1 -22.32 14.00 -6.82
CA MET A 1 -21.35 13.14 -6.11
C MET A 1 -21.27 13.63 -4.69
N MET A 2 -21.51 12.75 -3.72
CA MET A 2 -21.39 13.09 -2.31
C MET A 2 -19.90 13.27 -1.99
N SER A 3 -19.52 14.21 -1.11
CA SER A 3 -18.11 14.43 -0.74
C SER A 3 -17.41 13.15 -0.24
N LYS A 4 -18.18 12.21 0.34
CA LYS A 4 -17.74 10.86 0.75
C LYS A 4 -17.23 10.03 -0.44
N ASP A 5 -17.92 10.06 -1.57
CA ASP A 5 -17.55 9.29 -2.78
C ASP A 5 -16.22 9.76 -3.37
N LEU A 6 -15.99 11.07 -3.38
CA LEU A 6 -14.73 11.63 -3.88
C LEU A 6 -13.55 11.22 -3.01
N LEU A 7 -13.74 11.24 -1.68
CA LEU A 7 -12.72 10.82 -0.72
C LEU A 7 -12.45 9.30 -0.82
N LEU A 8 -13.49 8.49 -0.99
CA LEU A 8 -13.36 7.04 -1.22
C LEU A 8 -12.55 6.74 -2.48
N LEU A 9 -12.79 7.49 -3.56
CA LEU A 9 -12.09 7.32 -4.84
C LEU A 9 -10.66 7.88 -4.85
N LEU A 10 -10.25 8.65 -3.85
CA LEU A 10 -8.92 9.27 -3.81
C LEU A 10 -7.81 8.21 -3.81
N HIS A 11 -7.92 7.19 -2.97
CA HIS A 11 -6.96 6.09 -2.89
C HIS A 11 -6.82 5.30 -4.21
N PRO A 12 -7.90 4.75 -4.82
CA PRO A 12 -7.79 3.98 -6.05
C PRO A 12 -7.33 4.82 -7.24
N VAL A 13 -7.76 6.09 -7.35
CA VAL A 13 -7.26 7.00 -8.40
C VAL A 13 -5.75 7.24 -8.22
N PHE A 14 -5.31 7.52 -7.00
CA PHE A 14 -3.89 7.69 -6.70
C PHE A 14 -3.08 6.41 -7.02
N ALA A 15 -3.61 5.24 -6.69
CA ALA A 15 -2.96 3.96 -6.99
C ALA A 15 -2.79 3.75 -8.51
N VAL A 16 -3.83 4.03 -9.30
CA VAL A 16 -3.80 3.85 -10.77
C VAL A 16 -2.90 4.88 -11.46
N VAL A 17 -2.95 6.15 -11.02
CA VAL A 17 -2.20 7.24 -11.69
C VAL A 17 -0.74 7.27 -11.27
N VAL A 18 -0.42 6.88 -10.03
CA VAL A 18 0.93 7.04 -9.46
C VAL A 18 1.57 5.70 -9.15
N VAL A 19 0.93 4.85 -8.34
CA VAL A 19 1.58 3.65 -7.79
C VAL A 19 1.86 2.61 -8.87
N PHE A 20 0.86 2.23 -9.68
CA PHE A 20 1.03 1.18 -10.69
C PHE A 20 1.99 1.55 -11.83
N PRO A 21 1.95 2.77 -12.40
CA PRO A 21 2.94 3.17 -13.40
C PRO A 21 4.36 3.14 -12.81
N LEU A 22 4.54 3.65 -11.60
CA LEU A 22 5.84 3.68 -10.94
C LEU A 22 6.36 2.26 -10.63
N LEU A 23 5.48 1.36 -10.19
CA LEU A 23 5.80 -0.06 -10.01
C LEU A 23 6.31 -0.68 -11.32
N GLY A 24 5.61 -0.46 -12.43
CA GLY A 24 6.01 -0.95 -13.75
C GLY A 24 7.41 -0.46 -14.16
N ILE A 25 7.69 0.82 -13.97
CA ILE A 25 9.00 1.41 -14.27
C ILE A 25 10.09 0.82 -13.36
N VAL A 26 9.84 0.68 -12.06
CA VAL A 26 10.80 0.12 -11.10
C VAL A 26 11.13 -1.33 -11.43
N VAL A 27 10.14 -2.15 -11.78
CA VAL A 27 10.31 -3.54 -12.20
C VAL A 27 11.12 -3.61 -13.50
N HIS A 28 10.78 -2.77 -14.48
CA HIS A 28 11.53 -2.69 -15.73
C HIS A 28 13.01 -2.33 -15.49
N ARG A 29 13.28 -1.32 -14.65
CA ARG A 29 14.67 -0.96 -14.27
C ARG A 29 15.37 -2.07 -13.50
N ALA A 30 14.68 -2.80 -12.63
CA ALA A 30 15.25 -3.95 -11.94
C ALA A 30 15.70 -5.03 -12.93
N PHE A 31 14.89 -5.31 -13.95
CA PHE A 31 15.23 -6.25 -15.01
C PHE A 31 16.46 -5.79 -15.80
N GLN A 32 16.52 -4.50 -16.19
CA GLN A 32 17.69 -3.94 -16.87
C GLN A 32 18.97 -4.02 -16.03
N VAL A 33 18.89 -3.75 -14.71
CA VAL A 33 20.01 -3.92 -13.79
C VAL A 33 20.52 -5.36 -13.78
N ARG A 34 19.61 -6.34 -13.74
CA ARG A 34 19.97 -7.76 -13.80
C ARG A 34 20.62 -8.12 -15.14
N GLN A 35 19.99 -7.73 -16.26
CA GLN A 35 20.48 -8.05 -17.59
C GLN A 35 21.86 -7.45 -17.85
N ARG A 36 22.09 -6.20 -17.42
CA ARG A 36 23.40 -5.56 -17.50
C ARG A 36 24.48 -6.36 -16.77
N ARG A 37 24.19 -6.79 -15.53
CA ARG A 37 25.14 -7.58 -14.73
C ARG A 37 25.50 -8.90 -15.40
N LEU A 38 24.52 -9.60 -15.95
CA LEU A 38 24.74 -10.86 -16.67
C LEU A 38 25.60 -10.64 -17.93
N GLN A 39 25.26 -9.63 -18.74
CA GLN A 39 26.02 -9.32 -19.96
C GLN A 39 27.46 -8.89 -19.66
N THR A 40 27.67 -8.09 -18.62
CA THR A 40 29.02 -7.67 -18.20
C THR A 40 29.83 -8.85 -17.66
N ALA A 41 29.20 -9.80 -16.96
CA ALA A 41 29.88 -11.00 -16.48
C ALA A 41 30.28 -11.95 -17.63
N ASP A 42 29.44 -12.05 -18.66
CA ASP A 42 29.65 -12.95 -19.80
C ASP A 42 30.62 -12.37 -20.85
N THR A 43 30.41 -11.11 -21.25
CA THR A 43 31.09 -10.49 -22.41
C THR A 43 32.00 -9.31 -22.04
N GLY A 44 32.07 -8.94 -20.75
CA GLY A 44 32.80 -7.76 -20.27
C GLY A 44 32.17 -6.41 -20.63
N LYS A 45 31.10 -6.38 -21.45
CA LYS A 45 30.42 -5.15 -21.89
C LYS A 45 28.90 -5.31 -21.86
N SER A 46 28.16 -4.21 -21.85
CA SER A 46 26.70 -4.20 -21.97
C SER A 46 26.24 -2.89 -22.59
N LYS A 47 25.26 -2.96 -23.49
CA LYS A 47 24.63 -1.79 -24.13
C LYS A 47 23.67 -1.04 -23.19
N ILE A 48 23.27 -1.66 -22.08
CA ILE A 48 22.41 -1.04 -21.07
C ILE A 48 23.25 -0.02 -20.30
N SER A 49 22.80 1.22 -20.15
CA SER A 49 23.56 2.27 -19.46
C SER A 49 23.95 1.88 -18.02
N PRO A 50 25.14 2.27 -17.51
CA PRO A 50 25.49 2.06 -16.10
C PRO A 50 24.59 2.81 -15.11
N VAL A 51 23.86 3.84 -15.54
CA VAL A 51 22.99 4.66 -14.67
C VAL A 51 21.73 3.92 -14.21
N VAL A 52 21.31 2.84 -14.89
CA VAL A 52 20.05 2.14 -14.60
C VAL A 52 19.94 1.64 -13.15
N GLY A 53 21.07 1.35 -12.50
CA GLY A 53 21.10 0.98 -11.09
C GLY A 53 20.77 2.13 -10.15
N HIS A 54 21.21 3.34 -10.48
CA HIS A 54 20.87 4.55 -9.73
C HIS A 54 19.39 4.90 -9.92
N GLU A 55 18.91 4.89 -11.18
CA GLU A 55 17.51 5.15 -11.50
C GLU A 55 16.56 4.15 -10.80
N HIS A 56 16.89 2.86 -10.80
CA HIS A 56 16.11 1.84 -10.09
C HIS A 56 15.95 2.19 -8.60
N VAL A 57 17.03 2.62 -7.95
CA VAL A 57 17.00 2.97 -6.53
C VAL A 57 16.20 4.24 -6.29
N GLU A 58 16.41 5.28 -7.08
CA GLU A 58 15.68 6.53 -6.95
C GLU A 58 14.17 6.31 -7.12
N LEU A 59 13.77 5.62 -8.18
CA LEU A 59 12.37 5.28 -8.43
C LEU A 59 11.81 4.34 -7.37
N GLY A 60 12.61 3.39 -6.86
CA GLY A 60 12.21 2.53 -5.75
C GLY A 60 11.92 3.31 -4.45
N ARG A 61 12.65 4.39 -4.19
CA ARG A 61 12.36 5.32 -3.09
C ARG A 61 11.05 6.06 -3.32
N TRP A 62 10.79 6.53 -4.54
CA TRP A 62 9.50 7.14 -4.87
C TRP A 62 8.34 6.13 -4.72
N LEU A 63 8.52 4.89 -5.17
CA LEU A 63 7.52 3.83 -5.05
C LEU A 63 7.17 3.54 -3.60
N THR A 64 8.19 3.41 -2.75
CA THR A 64 7.99 3.21 -1.31
C THR A 64 7.18 4.34 -0.70
N GLY A 65 7.51 5.59 -1.04
CA GLY A 65 6.78 6.78 -0.57
C GLY A 65 5.33 6.81 -1.05
N ALA A 66 5.10 6.52 -2.34
CA ALA A 66 3.76 6.48 -2.91
C ALA A 66 2.91 5.38 -2.26
N VAL A 67 3.44 4.18 -2.07
CA VAL A 67 2.69 3.06 -1.48
C VAL A 67 2.35 3.33 -0.01
N VAL A 68 3.30 3.82 0.79
CA VAL A 68 3.02 4.19 2.19
C VAL A 68 1.99 5.32 2.25
N GLY A 69 2.10 6.32 1.37
CA GLY A 69 1.10 7.39 1.23
C GLY A 69 -0.28 6.84 0.87
N ALA A 70 -0.38 5.93 -0.08
CA ALA A 70 -1.63 5.29 -0.49
C ALA A 70 -2.28 4.52 0.67
N VAL A 71 -1.49 3.79 1.46
CA VAL A 71 -1.97 3.09 2.66
C VAL A 71 -2.49 4.08 3.70
N LEU A 72 -1.74 5.15 4.00
CA LEU A 72 -2.18 6.17 4.96
C LEU A 72 -3.47 6.87 4.50
N LEU A 73 -3.62 7.15 3.20
CA LEU A 73 -4.86 7.69 2.64
C LEU A 73 -6.04 6.74 2.85
N ALA A 74 -5.86 5.45 2.58
CA ALA A 74 -6.92 4.45 2.75
C ALA A 74 -7.33 4.31 4.23
N LEU A 75 -6.35 4.14 5.13
CA LEU A 75 -6.61 4.05 6.57
C LEU A 75 -7.27 5.32 7.12
N GLY A 76 -6.83 6.49 6.64
CA GLY A 76 -7.42 7.77 7.04
C GLY A 76 -8.88 7.89 6.62
N PHE A 77 -9.22 7.44 5.41
CA PHE A 77 -10.60 7.41 4.94
C PHE A 77 -11.48 6.48 5.78
N ASP A 78 -11.04 5.24 6.00
CA ASP A 78 -11.79 4.25 6.81
C ASP A 78 -12.06 4.77 8.22
N LEU A 79 -11.03 5.31 8.89
CA LEU A 79 -11.14 5.81 10.27
C LEU A 79 -12.03 7.04 10.37
N THR A 80 -11.86 8.00 9.46
CA THR A 80 -12.69 9.22 9.49
C THR A 80 -14.14 8.92 9.19
N SER A 81 -14.42 8.00 8.24
CA SER A 81 -15.78 7.51 7.99
C SER A 81 -16.38 6.84 9.22
N HIS A 82 -15.62 5.95 9.86
CA HIS A 82 -16.05 5.28 11.08
C HIS A 82 -16.32 6.24 12.25
N TRP A 83 -15.50 7.28 12.43
CA TRP A 83 -15.69 8.28 13.48
C TRP A 83 -16.93 9.15 13.28
N VAL A 84 -17.27 9.46 12.03
CA VAL A 84 -18.50 10.19 11.70
C VAL A 84 -19.72 9.33 12.02
N GLU A 85 -19.70 8.05 11.64
CA GLU A 85 -20.80 7.11 11.87
C GLU A 85 -21.03 6.83 13.36
N THR A 86 -19.95 6.73 14.15
CA THR A 86 -20.01 6.42 15.59
C THR A 86 -20.03 7.64 16.51
N GLN A 87 -19.92 8.86 15.96
CA GLN A 87 -19.74 10.10 16.75
C GLN A 87 -18.55 10.01 17.72
N ALA A 88 -17.46 9.37 17.29
CA ALA A 88 -16.30 9.04 18.13
C ALA A 88 -15.62 10.25 18.77
N TRP A 89 -15.71 11.43 18.15
CA TRP A 89 -15.19 12.68 18.71
C TRP A 89 -15.86 13.05 20.05
N ASN A 90 -17.14 12.70 20.21
CA ASN A 90 -17.88 12.96 21.44
C ASN A 90 -17.81 11.78 22.40
N GLN A 91 -17.83 10.55 21.88
CA GLN A 91 -17.88 9.35 22.71
C GLN A 91 -16.50 8.91 23.23
N THR A 92 -15.47 9.01 22.40
CA THR A 92 -14.13 8.47 22.66
C THR A 92 -13.02 9.45 22.21
N PRO A 93 -13.00 10.70 22.69
CA PRO A 93 -12.09 11.74 22.19
C PRO A 93 -10.60 11.40 22.38
N PHE A 94 -10.26 10.66 23.45
CA PHE A 94 -8.89 10.23 23.71
C PHE A 94 -8.38 9.27 22.63
N GLN A 95 -9.20 8.28 22.23
CA GLN A 95 -8.84 7.32 21.19
C GLN A 95 -8.60 8.03 19.86
N VAL A 96 -9.51 8.93 19.49
CA VAL A 96 -9.36 9.72 18.26
C VAL A 96 -8.06 10.53 18.27
N SER A 97 -7.78 11.24 19.37
CA SER A 97 -6.55 12.02 19.54
C SER A 97 -5.29 11.15 19.45
N PHE A 98 -5.30 9.97 20.07
CA PHE A 98 -4.21 9.02 20.01
C PHE A 98 -3.97 8.53 18.57
N VAL A 99 -5.02 8.16 17.85
CA VAL A 99 -4.92 7.71 16.45
C VAL A 99 -4.37 8.81 15.54
N VAL A 100 -4.81 10.06 15.71
CA VAL A 100 -4.23 11.21 14.99
C VAL A 100 -2.74 11.37 15.30
N ALA A 101 -2.34 11.24 16.56
CA ALA A 101 -0.92 11.26 16.94
C ALA A 101 -0.13 10.11 16.28
N MET A 102 -0.73 8.93 16.15
CA MET A 102 -0.11 7.79 15.45
C MET A 102 0.08 8.02 13.95
N PHE A 103 -0.83 8.72 13.27
CA PHE A 103 -0.62 9.17 11.89
C PHE A 103 0.58 10.11 11.77
N ILE A 104 0.68 11.10 12.67
CA ILE A 104 1.80 12.03 12.70
C ILE A 104 3.11 11.26 12.95
N ALA A 105 3.12 10.33 13.91
CA ALA A 105 4.28 9.50 14.21
C ALA A 105 4.67 8.60 13.02
N ALA A 106 3.71 8.03 12.30
CA ALA A 106 3.95 7.23 11.10
C ALA A 106 4.65 8.06 10.00
N ILE A 107 4.13 9.26 9.71
CA ILE A 107 4.69 10.17 8.71
C ILE A 107 6.07 10.67 9.12
N ALA A 108 6.23 11.09 10.38
CA ALA A 108 7.49 11.60 10.90
C ALA A 108 8.60 10.54 10.90
N SER A 109 8.31 9.34 11.41
CA SER A 109 9.26 8.22 11.41
C SER A 109 9.64 7.80 9.98
N PHE A 110 8.67 7.74 9.07
CA PHE A 110 8.94 7.46 7.66
C PHE A 110 9.81 8.54 7.01
N ALA A 111 9.52 9.82 7.25
CA ALA A 111 10.36 10.93 6.73
C ALA A 111 11.78 10.88 7.31
N LEU A 112 11.93 10.53 8.58
CA LEU A 112 13.24 10.36 9.23
C LEU A 112 14.01 9.17 8.66
N LEU A 113 13.32 8.09 8.25
CA LEU A 113 13.94 6.96 7.55
C LEU A 113 14.65 7.40 6.26
N TYR A 114 14.07 8.32 5.48
CA TYR A 114 14.71 8.85 4.26
C TYR A 114 15.99 9.64 4.55
N ARG A 115 16.09 10.25 5.73
CA ARG A 115 17.24 11.06 6.16
C ARG A 115 18.28 10.25 6.93
N ALA A 116 17.91 9.08 7.46
CA ALA A 116 18.76 8.29 8.33
C ALA A 116 19.99 7.72 7.61
N LYS A 117 21.18 8.12 8.09
CA LYS A 117 22.45 7.67 7.50
C LYS A 117 23.01 6.42 8.17
N LYS A 118 22.96 6.36 9.50
CA LYS A 118 23.52 5.26 10.33
C LYS A 118 22.57 4.06 10.35
N ARG A 119 23.12 2.84 10.36
CA ARG A 119 22.36 1.58 10.31
C ARG A 119 21.34 1.46 11.44
N LEU A 120 21.74 1.77 12.68
CA LEU A 120 20.84 1.75 13.84
C LEU A 120 19.60 2.63 13.63
N TRP A 121 19.79 3.88 13.21
CA TRP A 121 18.67 4.81 13.00
C TRP A 121 17.77 4.40 11.83
N ARG A 122 18.31 3.82 10.76
CA ARG A 122 17.47 3.26 9.69
C ARG A 122 16.58 2.13 10.21
N ALA A 123 17.13 1.23 11.03
CA ALA A 123 16.36 0.16 11.64
C ALA A 123 15.28 0.71 12.57
N VAL A 124 15.64 1.63 13.48
CA VAL A 124 14.69 2.25 14.42
C VAL A 124 13.54 2.93 13.68
N PHE A 125 13.83 3.80 12.70
CA PHE A 125 12.77 4.51 11.99
C PHE A 125 11.93 3.61 11.08
N ALA A 126 12.52 2.57 10.49
CA ALA A 126 11.77 1.57 9.75
C ALA A 126 10.81 0.78 10.65
N THR A 127 11.27 0.35 11.83
CA THR A 127 10.45 -0.33 12.82
C THR A 127 9.34 0.58 13.34
N LEU A 128 9.63 1.82 13.72
CA LEU A 128 8.63 2.77 14.18
C LEU A 128 7.58 3.08 13.11
N SER A 129 8.01 3.30 11.86
CA SER A 129 7.10 3.54 10.74
C SER A 129 6.21 2.33 10.48
N GLY A 130 6.80 1.12 10.42
CA GLY A 130 6.04 -0.11 10.23
C GLY A 130 5.07 -0.41 11.37
N MET A 131 5.50 -0.25 12.63
CA MET A 131 4.65 -0.42 13.80
C MET A 131 3.49 0.58 13.81
N ALA A 132 3.75 1.84 13.48
CA ALA A 132 2.69 2.84 13.41
C ALA A 132 1.65 2.48 12.34
N LEU A 133 2.07 2.03 11.15
CA LEU A 133 1.14 1.52 10.14
C LEU A 133 0.30 0.34 10.67
N VAL A 134 0.92 -0.64 11.33
CA VAL A 134 0.19 -1.79 11.88
C VAL A 134 -0.80 -1.36 12.96
N ILE A 135 -0.41 -0.48 13.89
CA ILE A 135 -1.28 0.04 14.94
C ILE A 135 -2.49 0.76 14.33
N LEU A 136 -2.27 1.60 13.31
CA LEU A 136 -3.33 2.30 12.58
C LEU A 136 -4.25 1.31 11.85
N GLY A 137 -3.68 0.33 11.15
CA GLY A 137 -4.44 -0.69 10.43
C GLY A 137 -5.22 -1.64 11.35
N CYS A 138 -4.82 -1.76 12.61
CA CYS A 138 -5.50 -2.56 13.64
C CYS A 138 -6.61 -1.80 14.39
N GLN A 139 -6.85 -0.52 14.11
CA GLN A 139 -7.95 0.22 14.73
C GLN A 139 -9.32 -0.30 14.29
N ASP A 140 -10.34 -0.06 15.11
CA ASP A 140 -11.73 -0.30 14.72
C ASP A 140 -12.17 0.66 13.60
N GLY A 141 -13.02 0.17 12.70
CA GLY A 141 -13.43 0.90 11.49
C GLY A 141 -12.61 0.61 10.23
N ILE A 142 -11.43 -0.03 10.34
CA ILE A 142 -10.64 -0.43 9.17
C ILE A 142 -11.28 -1.64 8.48
N TYR A 143 -11.52 -1.55 7.17
CA TYR A 143 -12.05 -2.65 6.38
C TYR A 143 -10.94 -3.67 6.04
N ARG A 144 -10.74 -4.64 6.95
CA ARG A 144 -9.64 -5.63 6.84
C ARG A 144 -9.98 -6.90 6.09
N LYS A 145 -11.26 -7.30 6.05
CA LYS A 145 -11.71 -8.60 5.53
C LYS A 145 -10.98 -9.80 6.16
N THR A 146 -10.84 -9.79 7.50
CA THR A 146 -10.01 -10.74 8.28
C THR A 146 -10.34 -12.22 8.03
N ALA A 147 -11.63 -12.58 7.95
CA ALA A 147 -12.04 -13.97 7.72
C ALA A 147 -11.58 -14.51 6.35
N GLN A 148 -11.31 -13.62 5.38
CA GLN A 148 -10.84 -13.95 4.04
C GLN A 148 -9.53 -13.20 3.75
N TRP A 149 -8.61 -13.19 4.72
CA TRP A 149 -7.35 -12.44 4.66
C TRP A 149 -6.54 -12.72 3.39
N TYR A 150 -6.65 -13.94 2.84
CA TYR A 150 -5.95 -14.40 1.63
C TYR A 150 -6.48 -13.78 0.32
N ILE A 151 -7.59 -13.03 0.36
CA ILE A 151 -8.08 -12.18 -0.75
C ILE A 151 -8.30 -10.73 -0.29
N SER A 152 -7.73 -10.35 0.85
CA SER A 152 -7.92 -9.02 1.40
C SER A 152 -6.97 -8.02 0.77
N HIS A 153 -7.54 -6.95 0.22
CA HIS A 153 -6.77 -5.81 -0.27
C HIS A 153 -5.94 -5.15 0.85
N TYR A 154 -6.51 -5.06 2.06
CA TYR A 154 -5.83 -4.51 3.25
C TYR A 154 -4.56 -5.28 3.60
N TYR A 155 -4.63 -6.61 3.78
CA TYR A 155 -3.45 -7.39 4.20
C TYR A 155 -2.34 -7.36 3.14
N TYR A 156 -2.71 -7.38 1.85
CA TYR A 156 -1.72 -7.29 0.78
C TYR A 156 -1.05 -5.92 0.75
N GLY A 157 -1.82 -4.83 0.87
CA GLY A 157 -1.28 -3.47 0.91
C GLY A 157 -0.38 -3.22 2.11
N MET A 158 -0.79 -3.68 3.29
CA MET A 158 0.02 -3.58 4.51
C MET A 158 1.33 -4.36 4.39
N ALA A 159 1.28 -5.62 3.93
CA ALA A 159 2.47 -6.43 3.73
C ALA A 159 3.42 -5.82 2.69
N ALA A 160 2.90 -5.33 1.57
CA ALA A 160 3.70 -4.65 0.55
C ALA A 160 4.37 -3.38 1.10
N ALA A 161 3.64 -2.53 1.84
CA ALA A 161 4.20 -1.33 2.45
C ALA A 161 5.32 -1.65 3.45
N LEU A 162 5.13 -2.66 4.32
CA LEU A 162 6.14 -3.09 5.29
C LEU A 162 7.41 -3.63 4.59
N LEU A 163 7.25 -4.42 3.53
CA LEU A 163 8.37 -4.92 2.73
C LEU A 163 9.14 -3.78 2.04
N LEU A 164 8.44 -2.76 1.53
CA LEU A 164 9.08 -1.60 0.91
C LEU A 164 9.78 -0.69 1.94
N ILE A 165 9.20 -0.48 3.13
CA ILE A 165 9.86 0.21 4.25
C ILE A 165 11.16 -0.53 4.63
N PHE A 166 11.08 -1.86 4.75
CA PHE A 166 12.26 -2.68 5.01
C PHE A 166 13.30 -2.54 3.90
N SER A 167 12.87 -2.63 2.63
CA SER A 167 13.71 -2.47 1.44
C SER A 167 14.49 -1.14 1.45
N LEU A 168 13.83 -0.05 1.84
CA LEU A 168 14.45 1.26 1.99
C LEU A 168 15.48 1.28 3.12
N SER A 169 15.19 0.61 4.24
CA SER A 169 16.05 0.60 5.43
C SER A 169 17.39 -0.13 5.22
N VAL A 170 17.44 -1.11 4.31
CA VAL A 170 18.64 -1.93 4.04
C VAL A 170 19.44 -1.44 2.83
N LEU A 171 19.00 -0.36 2.17
CA LEU A 171 19.59 0.11 0.91
C LEU A 171 21.11 0.24 0.98
N LYS A 172 21.67 0.87 2.02
CA LYS A 172 23.13 1.01 2.13
C LYS A 172 23.84 -0.31 2.36
N ASP A 173 23.19 -1.25 3.05
CA ASP A 173 23.77 -2.57 3.34
C ASP A 173 23.89 -3.41 2.06
N ILE A 174 22.98 -3.22 1.09
CA ILE A 174 23.07 -3.83 -0.25
C ILE A 174 24.34 -3.41 -1.00
N TYR A 175 24.81 -2.17 -0.79
CA TYR A 175 25.98 -1.63 -1.48
C TYR A 175 27.29 -1.91 -0.73
N SER A 176 27.28 -1.92 0.60
CA SER A 176 28.48 -2.21 1.40
C SER A 176 28.80 -3.70 1.47
N ASP A 177 27.82 -4.58 1.29
CA ASP A 177 27.98 -6.02 1.38
C ASP A 177 28.62 -6.64 0.13
N ARG A 178 29.86 -7.11 0.30
CA ARG A 178 30.62 -7.81 -0.75
C ARG A 178 30.17 -9.25 -0.98
N THR A 179 29.44 -9.85 -0.04
CA THR A 179 28.95 -11.23 -0.14
C THR A 179 27.63 -11.36 -0.91
N ASN A 180 27.04 -10.22 -1.33
CA ASN A 180 25.73 -10.13 -1.98
C ASN A 180 24.54 -10.69 -1.17
N ARG A 181 24.70 -10.99 0.12
CA ARG A 181 23.62 -11.49 0.99
C ARG A 181 22.45 -10.53 1.05
N TRP A 182 22.70 -9.25 1.34
CA TRP A 182 21.65 -8.23 1.42
C TRP A 182 20.94 -7.99 0.09
N ARG A 183 21.68 -8.13 -1.01
CA ARG A 183 21.13 -8.07 -2.36
C ARG A 183 20.17 -9.24 -2.63
N THR A 184 20.56 -10.46 -2.27
CA THR A 184 19.70 -11.64 -2.42
C THR A 184 18.43 -11.52 -1.57
N ILE A 185 18.57 -11.11 -0.30
CA ILE A 185 17.44 -10.85 0.58
C ILE A 185 16.49 -9.82 -0.04
N HIS A 186 17.03 -8.69 -0.51
CA HIS A 186 16.24 -7.65 -1.17
C HIS A 186 15.50 -8.18 -2.41
N ILE A 187 16.16 -8.96 -3.27
CA ILE A 187 15.52 -9.53 -4.47
C ILE A 187 14.36 -10.44 -4.07
N VAL A 188 14.58 -11.39 -3.17
CA VAL A 188 13.55 -12.34 -2.72
C VAL A 188 12.35 -11.61 -2.14
N LEU A 189 12.58 -10.68 -1.21
CA LEU A 189 11.51 -9.93 -0.56
C LEU A 189 10.75 -9.01 -1.52
N ASN A 190 11.43 -8.37 -2.47
CA ASN A 190 10.76 -7.53 -3.47
C ASN A 190 10.05 -8.35 -4.55
N THR A 191 10.45 -9.59 -4.81
CA THR A 191 9.65 -10.53 -5.61
C THR A 191 8.34 -10.86 -4.90
N PHE A 192 8.36 -11.11 -3.58
CA PHE A 192 7.12 -11.25 -2.81
C PHE A 192 6.28 -9.98 -2.83
N ALA A 193 6.89 -8.80 -2.66
CA ALA A 193 6.17 -7.53 -2.77
C ALA A 193 5.50 -7.34 -4.14
N LEU A 194 6.19 -7.71 -5.24
CA LEU A 194 5.62 -7.66 -6.58
C LEU A 194 4.39 -8.57 -6.73
N LEU A 195 4.45 -9.79 -6.19
CA LEU A 195 3.30 -10.71 -6.19
C LEU A 195 2.12 -10.13 -5.40
N LEU A 196 2.38 -9.48 -4.27
CA LEU A 196 1.35 -8.79 -3.49
C LEU A 196 0.72 -7.65 -4.28
N PHE A 197 1.50 -6.84 -5.02
CA PHE A 197 0.96 -5.80 -5.90
C PHE A 197 0.08 -6.33 -7.02
N ILE A 198 0.48 -7.45 -7.64
CA ILE A 198 -0.36 -8.14 -8.63
C ILE A 198 -1.67 -8.56 -7.97
N GLY A 199 -1.59 -9.17 -6.79
CA GLY A 199 -2.76 -9.52 -5.98
C GLY A 199 -3.65 -8.32 -5.67
N GLN A 200 -3.07 -7.18 -5.30
CA GLN A 200 -3.81 -5.94 -5.04
C GLN A 200 -4.54 -5.41 -6.27
N GLY A 201 -4.01 -5.62 -7.48
CA GLY A 201 -4.70 -5.28 -8.72
C GLY A 201 -6.03 -6.03 -8.87
N PHE A 202 -6.09 -7.29 -8.43
CA PHE A 202 -7.32 -8.09 -8.44
C PHE A 202 -8.21 -7.83 -7.23
N THR A 203 -7.65 -7.76 -6.02
CA THR A 203 -8.45 -7.59 -4.80
C THR A 203 -8.97 -6.16 -4.64
N GLY A 204 -8.29 -5.17 -5.21
CA GLY A 204 -8.72 -3.76 -5.17
C GLY A 204 -10.00 -3.50 -5.96
N THR A 205 -10.15 -4.13 -7.13
CA THR A 205 -11.40 -4.03 -7.90
C THR A 205 -12.56 -4.71 -7.18
N LEU A 206 -12.31 -5.83 -6.51
CA LEU A 206 -13.29 -6.47 -5.63
C LEU A 206 -13.70 -5.55 -4.47
N SER A 207 -12.74 -4.90 -3.81
CA SER A 207 -13.04 -3.98 -2.70
C SER A 207 -13.89 -2.78 -3.10
N LEU A 208 -13.81 -2.29 -4.35
CA LEU A 208 -14.71 -1.25 -4.86
C LEU A 208 -16.18 -1.70 -4.96
N LEU A 209 -16.44 -3.00 -5.06
CA LEU A 209 -17.79 -3.57 -5.03
C LEU A 209 -18.26 -3.82 -3.60
N GLU A 210 -17.34 -4.07 -2.67
CA GLU A 210 -17.64 -4.37 -1.27
C GLU A 210 -17.77 -3.11 -0.40
N VAL A 211 -17.09 -2.03 -0.79
CA VAL A 211 -17.22 -0.68 -0.21
C VAL A 211 -17.80 0.24 -1.30
N PRO A 212 -19.12 0.16 -1.56
CA PRO A 212 -19.74 0.81 -2.69
C PRO A 212 -19.78 2.34 -2.55
N LEU A 213 -19.84 3.04 -3.68
CA LEU A 213 -20.15 4.47 -3.72
C LEU A 213 -21.58 4.70 -3.20
N SER A 214 -21.86 5.89 -2.68
CA SER A 214 -23.16 6.23 -2.08
C SER A 214 -24.36 5.95 -2.99
N TRP A 215 -24.21 6.14 -4.30
CA TRP A 215 -25.27 5.86 -5.28
C TRP A 215 -25.43 4.35 -5.60
N GLN A 216 -24.38 3.54 -5.39
CA GLN A 216 -24.40 2.08 -5.58
C GLN A 216 -24.84 1.35 -4.32
N GLU A 217 -24.56 1.94 -3.15
CA GLU A 217 -24.72 1.31 -1.84
C GLU A 217 -26.12 0.69 -1.62
N PRO A 218 -27.24 1.35 -1.90
CA PRO A 218 -28.57 0.75 -1.70
C PRO A 218 -28.80 -0.49 -2.58
N TYR A 219 -28.28 -0.47 -3.80
CA TYR A 219 -28.41 -1.57 -4.75
C TYR A 219 -27.54 -2.77 -4.35
N VAL A 220 -26.28 -2.50 -3.98
CA VAL A 220 -25.32 -3.52 -3.54
C VAL A 220 -25.79 -4.19 -2.25
N GLN A 221 -26.28 -3.42 -1.28
CA GLN A 221 -26.84 -3.98 -0.04
C GLN A 221 -28.02 -4.92 -0.32
N LYS A 222 -28.92 -4.54 -1.24
CA LYS A 222 -30.07 -5.38 -1.63
C LYS A 222 -29.65 -6.69 -2.30
N LEU A 223 -28.59 -6.68 -3.11
CA LEU A 223 -28.02 -7.90 -3.70
C LEU A 223 -27.55 -8.88 -2.60
N TYR A 224 -26.83 -8.38 -1.59
CA TYR A 224 -26.36 -9.20 -0.49
C TYR A 224 -27.50 -9.70 0.42
N GLN A 225 -28.49 -8.85 0.71
CA GLN A 225 -29.68 -9.25 1.48
C GLN A 225 -30.44 -10.40 0.82
N LEU A 226 -30.56 -10.38 -0.50
CA LEU A 226 -31.23 -11.42 -1.28
C LEU A 226 -30.34 -12.63 -1.61
N GLN A 227 -29.09 -12.65 -1.12
CA GLN A 227 -28.11 -13.72 -1.38
C GLN A 227 -27.95 -14.02 -2.88
N CYS A 228 -27.93 -12.96 -3.68
CA CYS A 228 -27.81 -13.03 -5.14
C CYS A 228 -26.47 -13.64 -5.61
N ASP A 229 -25.49 -13.73 -4.72
CA ASP A 229 -24.22 -14.42 -4.91
C ASP A 229 -24.37 -15.96 -4.92
N LYS A 230 -25.45 -16.48 -4.34
CA LYS A 230 -25.73 -17.92 -4.21
C LYS A 230 -26.94 -18.37 -5.01
N ASN A 231 -27.92 -17.49 -5.18
CA ASN A 231 -29.18 -17.81 -5.83
C ASN A 231 -29.51 -16.76 -6.91
N PRO A 232 -30.10 -17.17 -8.05
CA PRO A 232 -30.65 -16.21 -9.01
C PRO A 232 -31.67 -15.30 -8.31
N CYS A 233 -31.52 -13.99 -8.48
CA CYS A 233 -32.39 -13.01 -7.87
C CYS A 233 -32.77 -11.92 -8.88
N VAL A 234 -33.88 -11.23 -8.63
CA VAL A 234 -34.30 -10.06 -9.41
C VAL A 234 -34.32 -8.86 -8.48
N VAL A 235 -33.41 -7.91 -8.71
CA VAL A 235 -33.40 -6.65 -7.97
C VAL A 235 -34.18 -5.62 -8.78
N GLN A 236 -35.37 -5.24 -8.30
CA GLN A 236 -36.05 -4.07 -8.85
C GLN A 236 -35.29 -2.80 -8.45
N PRO A 237 -34.90 -1.93 -9.40
CA PRO A 237 -34.26 -0.66 -9.10
C PRO A 237 -35.22 0.19 -8.27
N SER A 238 -34.74 0.68 -7.12
CA SER A 238 -35.47 1.67 -6.34
C SER A 238 -35.61 2.95 -7.16
N ALA A 239 -36.76 3.61 -7.07
CA ALA A 239 -36.98 4.91 -7.70
C ALA A 239 -35.86 5.88 -7.28
N PRO A 240 -35.33 6.71 -8.19
CA PRO A 240 -34.24 7.62 -7.86
C PRO A 240 -34.67 8.54 -6.71
N VAL A 241 -33.90 8.52 -5.62
CA VAL A 241 -34.04 9.49 -4.54
C VAL A 241 -33.64 10.83 -5.13
N ARG A 242 -34.61 11.76 -5.24
CA ARG A 242 -34.37 13.13 -5.72
C ARG A 242 -33.62 13.95 -4.67
#